data_AF-A0A9E4Q076-F1
#
_entry.id   AF-A0A9E4Q076-F1
#
_cell.length_a   1.000
_cell.length_b   1.000
_cell.length_c   1.000
_cell.angle_alpha   90.00
_cell.angle_beta   90.00
_cell.angle_gamma   90.00
#
_symmetry.space_group_name_H-M   'P 1'
#
loop_
_entity.id
_entity.type
_entity.pdbx_description
1 polymer ?
#
loop_
_entity_poly.entity_id
_entity_poly.type
_entity_poly.pdbx_seq_one_letter_code
_entity_poly.pdbx_strand_id
1 'polypeptide(L)' 'MPPKNLIQLSVEVESDQAEYLKKMAEEYGLADESKALRVLLDYAIVDCKAESIYDMRNMRCRHCVI' A
#
# COMPACT_ATOMS: atom_id res chain seq x y z
N MET A 1 -1.37 -5.27 -24.38
CA MET A 1 -1.52 -4.53 -23.11
C MET A 1 -1.20 -3.07 -23.37
N PRO A 2 -2.04 -2.11 -22.96
CA PRO A 2 -1.68 -0.70 -23.05
C PRO A 2 -0.42 -0.41 -22.22
N PRO A 3 0.39 0.58 -22.61
CA PRO A 3 1.58 0.97 -21.86
C PRO A 3 1.19 1.43 -20.45
N LYS A 4 1.95 0.99 -19.44
CA LYS A 4 1.74 1.41 -18.06
C LYS A 4 2.31 2.82 -17.87
N ASN A 5 1.53 3.71 -17.26
CA ASN A 5 2.00 5.04 -16.86
C ASN A 5 2.52 4.98 -15.41
N LEU A 6 3.77 4.52 -15.23
CA LEU A 6 4.39 4.37 -13.91
C LEU A 6 5.27 5.58 -13.60
N ILE A 7 5.12 6.13 -12.40
CA ILE A 7 5.96 7.19 -11.85
C ILE A 7 6.81 6.58 -10.73
N GLN A 8 8.11 6.90 -10.71
CA GLN A 8 8.99 6.52 -9.61
C GLN A 8 8.77 7.45 -8.43
N LEU A 9 8.48 6.87 -7.26
CA LEU A 9 8.22 7.58 -6.02
C LEU A 9 9.11 6.98 -4.93
N SER A 10 9.86 7.81 -4.22
CA SER A 10 10.64 7.41 -3.05
C SER A 10 9.82 7.71 -1.79
N VAL A 11 9.52 6.69 -1.00
CA VAL A 11 8.81 6.79 0.28
C VAL A 11 9.55 6.03 1.36
N GLU A 12 9.44 6.52 2.59
CA GLU A 12 9.88 5.80 3.78
C GLU A 12 8.68 5.05 4.36
N VAL A 13 8.90 3.78 4.69
CA VAL A 13 7.91 2.90 5.31
C VAL A 13 8.56 2.14 6.45
N GLU A 14 7.73 1.68 7.39
CA GLU A 14 8.20 0.88 8.51
C GLU A 14 8.64 -0.52 8.04
N SER A 15 9.56 -1.13 8.77
CA SER A 15 10.13 -2.44 8.40
C SER A 15 9.07 -3.53 8.21
N ASP A 16 8.03 -3.55 9.05
CA ASP A 16 6.93 -4.51 8.97
C ASP A 16 6.03 -4.26 7.75
N GLN A 17 5.88 -3.01 7.33
CA GLN A 17 5.14 -2.64 6.11
C GLN A 17 5.90 -3.11 4.86
N ALA A 18 7.23 -2.93 4.83
CA ALA A 18 8.06 -3.44 3.74
C ALA A 18 8.02 -4.97 3.65
N GLU A 19 8.13 -5.67 4.78
CA GLU A 19 8.02 -7.14 4.82
C GLU A 19 6.63 -7.62 4.37
N TYR A 20 5.57 -6.92 4.78
CA TYR A 20 4.22 -7.23 4.33
C TYR A 20 4.08 -7.12 2.80
N LEU A 21 4.58 -6.04 2.19
CA LEU A 21 4.54 -5.86 0.73
C LEU A 21 5.29 -6.98 0.00
N LYS A 22 6.46 -7.36 0.51
CA LYS A 22 7.25 -8.48 -0.04
C LYS A 22 6.48 -9.79 0.06
N LYS A 23 5.92 -10.10 1.22
CA LYS A 23 5.11 -11.32 1.42
C LYS A 23 3.91 -11.37 0.47
N MET A 24 3.19 -10.26 0.30
CA MET A 24 2.05 -10.20 -0.64
C MET A 24 2.49 -10.35 -2.10
N ALA A 25 3.66 -9.83 -2.47
CA ALA A 25 4.19 -10.05 -3.80
C ALA A 25 4.51 -11.53 -4.05
N GLU A 26 5.16 -12.20 -3.09
CA GLU A 26 5.49 -13.63 -3.18
C GLU A 26 4.23 -14.52 -3.19
N GLU A 27 3.30 -14.29 -2.24
CA GLU A 27 2.10 -15.11 -2.05
C GLU A 27 1.17 -15.08 -3.28
N TYR A 28 1.07 -13.93 -3.96
CA TYR A 28 0.19 -13.74 -5.12
C TYR A 28 0.94 -13.72 -6.46
N GLY A 29 2.24 -14.03 -6.49
CA GLY A 29 3.04 -14.07 -7.71
C GLY A 29 3.13 -12.72 -8.44
N LEU A 30 3.20 -11.62 -7.69
CA LEU A 30 3.38 -10.27 -8.25
C LEU A 30 4.85 -10.02 -8.58
N ALA A 31 5.09 -9.07 -9.49
CA ALA A 31 6.43 -8.79 -10.00
C ALA A 31 7.41 -8.29 -8.91
N ASP A 32 6.93 -7.46 -8.00
CA ASP A 32 7.73 -6.78 -6.98
C ASP A 32 6.82 -6.16 -5.88
N GLU A 33 7.44 -5.67 -4.82
CA GLU A 33 6.80 -4.91 -3.74
C GLU A 33 6.08 -3.67 -4.28
N SER A 34 6.62 -3.05 -5.34
CA SER A 34 5.98 -1.92 -6.01
C SER A 34 4.62 -2.30 -6.62
N LYS A 35 4.46 -3.52 -7.13
CA LYS A 35 3.17 -4.04 -7.63
C LYS A 35 2.23 -4.35 -6.48
N ALA A 36 2.72 -4.94 -5.40
CA ALA A 36 1.90 -5.15 -4.20
C ALA A 36 1.36 -3.82 -3.65
N LEU A 37 2.22 -2.80 -3.55
CA LEU A 37 1.83 -1.46 -3.10
C LEU A 37 0.77 -0.85 -4.03
N ARG A 38 0.95 -0.93 -5.35
CA ARG A 38 -0.07 -0.43 -6.31
C ARG A 38 -1.42 -1.12 -6.14
N VAL A 39 -1.47 -2.42 -5.84
CA VAL A 39 -2.73 -3.13 -5.58
C VAL A 39 -3.42 -2.58 -4.32
N LEU A 40 -2.66 -2.34 -3.24
CA LEU A 40 -3.21 -1.72 -2.03
C LEU A 40 -3.72 -0.30 -2.30
N LEU A 41 -2.97 0.49 -3.08
CA LEU A 41 -3.37 1.85 -3.46
C LEU A 41 -4.64 1.83 -4.32
N ASP A 42 -4.75 0.91 -5.29
CA ASP A 42 -5.96 0.76 -6.11
C ASP A 42 -7.17 0.42 -5.23
N TYR A 43 -7.03 -0.52 -4.29
CA TYR A 43 -8.10 -0.85 -3.34
C TYR A 43 -8.47 0.37 -2.46
N ALA A 44 -7.48 1.14 -2.00
CA ALA A 44 -7.70 2.34 -1.21
C ALA A 44 -8.45 3.43 -2.01
N ILE A 45 -8.19 3.54 -3.31
CA ILE A 45 -8.79 4.55 -4.20
C ILE A 45 -10.20 4.14 -4.66
N VAL A 46 -10.41 2.86 -4.99
CA VAL A 46 -11.63 2.38 -5.65
C VAL A 46 -12.66 1.87 -4.65
N ASP A 47 -12.22 1.13 -3.63
CA ASP A 47 -13.10 0.33 -2.79
C ASP A 47 -13.21 0.87 -1.34
N CYS A 48 -12.24 1.66 -0.89
CA CYS A 48 -12.26 2.25 0.45
C CYS A 48 -12.84 3.67 0.47
N LYS A 49 -13.43 4.02 1.62
CA LYS A 49 -13.71 5.42 1.98
C LYS A 49 -12.50 6.04 2.66
N ALA A 50 -12.12 7.26 2.29
CA ALA A 50 -10.94 7.94 2.83
C ALA A 50 -10.96 8.04 4.37
N GLU A 51 -12.13 8.26 4.95
CA GLU A 51 -12.33 8.33 6.40
C GLU A 51 -12.04 7.00 7.10
N SER A 52 -12.17 5.87 6.39
CA SER A 52 -11.83 4.55 6.94
C SER A 52 -10.32 4.33 7.05
N ILE A 53 -9.53 5.12 6.33
CA ILE A 53 -8.06 5.04 6.29
C ILE A 53 -7.44 6.16 7.14
N TYR A 54 -7.94 7.39 7.00
CA TYR A 54 -7.28 8.60 7.50
C TYR A 54 -7.99 9.31 8.67
N ASP A 55 -9.24 8.98 9.00
CA ASP A 55 -9.92 9.63 10.13
C ASP A 55 -9.22 9.26 11.45
N MET A 56 -8.89 10.26 12.27
CA MET A 56 -8.21 10.07 13.55
C MET A 56 -9.01 9.20 14.52
N ARG A 57 -10.34 9.14 14.39
CA ARG A 57 -11.19 8.24 15.18
C ARG A 57 -10.96 6.77 14.87
N ASN A 58 -10.46 6.46 13.67
CA ASN A 58 -10.16 5.11 13.20
C ASN A 58 -8.67 4.75 13.32
N MET A 59 -7.81 5.71 13.69
CA MET A 59 -6.35 5.67 13.88
C MET A 59 -5.68 4.37 13.37
N ARG A 60 -5.53 4.24 12.05
CA ARG A 60 -4.99 3.01 11.44
C ARG A 60 -3.48 2.98 11.29
N CYS A 61 -2.80 4.09 11.55
CA CYS A 61 -1.35 4.04 11.65
C CYS A 61 -0.95 3.32 12.94
N ARG A 62 -0.52 2.07 12.81
CA ARG A 62 -0.08 1.21 13.93
C ARG A 62 1.18 1.73 14.65
N HIS A 63 1.84 2.73 14.07
CA HIS A 63 3.10 3.31 14.55
C HIS A 63 2.96 4.76 15.02
N CYS A 64 1.85 5.43 14.72
CA CYS A 64 1.52 6.73 15.32
C CYS A 64 0.72 6.47 16.61
N VAL A 65 1.44 6.35 17.71
CA VAL A 65 0.87 6.53 19.05
C VAL A 65 0.63 8.03 19.22
N ILE A 66 -0.62 8.46 19.27
CA ILE A 66 -0.98 9.80 19.79
C ILE A 66 -1.02 9.71 21.31
#